data_AF-A0A7S6W036-F1
#
_entry.id   AF-A0A7S6W036-F1
#
_cell.length_a   1.000
_cell.length_b   1.000
_cell.length_c   1.000
_cell.angle_alpha   90.00
_cell.angle_beta   90.00
_cell.angle_gamma   90.00
#
_symmetry.space_group_name_H-M   'P 1'
#
loop_
_entity.id
_entity.type
_entity.pdbx_description
1 polymer ?
#
loop_
_entity_poly.entity_id
_entity_poly.type
_entity_poly.pdbx_seq_one_letter_code
_entity_poly.pdbx_strand_id
1 'polypeptide(L)'
;MKKILCYIILSLLLINCTSLNNSKNDEIDLKELSEKLFKEYSFSYETLRKKSSTQLVVLKISKENFSNNDYEKIKKALLADKWSLIDSYNNYYSFCKTNDYSVDILNPIYSKHYSRDGDEVNFTSNDYWYFAFYYNKLGINTCMEYYRN
;
A
#
# COMPACT_ATOMS: atom_id res chain seq x y z
N MET A 1 -5.68 -37.56 -48.80
CA MET A 1 -5.04 -36.46 -48.04
C MET A 1 -6.02 -35.78 -47.07
N LYS A 2 -6.71 -36.51 -46.20
CA LYS A 2 -7.63 -35.93 -45.19
C LYS A 2 -7.26 -36.28 -43.74
N LYS A 3 -6.45 -37.32 -43.52
CA LYS A 3 -6.05 -37.76 -42.17
C LYS A 3 -4.85 -37.01 -41.59
N ILE A 4 -3.97 -36.46 -42.44
CA ILE A 4 -2.76 -35.73 -42.00
C ILE A 4 -3.12 -34.30 -41.54
N LEU A 5 -4.16 -33.69 -42.12
CA LEU A 5 -4.59 -32.34 -41.74
C LEU A 5 -5.22 -32.29 -40.33
N CYS A 6 -5.84 -33.39 -39.86
CA CYS A 6 -6.44 -33.46 -38.53
C CYS A 6 -5.42 -33.48 -37.39
N TYR A 7 -4.21 -34.00 -37.62
CA TYR A 7 -3.18 -34.06 -36.58
C TYR A 7 -2.53 -32.70 -36.30
N ILE A 8 -2.43 -31.83 -37.31
CA ILE A 8 -1.84 -30.49 -37.16
C ILE A 8 -2.78 -29.55 -36.36
N ILE A 9 -4.09 -29.74 -36.47
CA ILE A 9 -5.09 -28.95 -35.74
C ILE A 9 -5.18 -29.40 -34.28
N LEU A 10 -4.95 -30.69 -33.98
CA LEU A 10 -4.99 -31.21 -32.61
C LEU A 10 -3.74 -30.82 -31.79
N SER A 11 -2.58 -30.61 -32.44
CA SER A 11 -1.35 -30.16 -31.76
C SER A 11 -1.36 -28.68 -31.37
N LEU A 12 -2.22 -27.85 -31.96
CA LEU A 12 -2.31 -26.42 -31.67
C LEU A 12 -3.18 -26.10 -30.43
N LEU A 13 -3.93 -27.07 -29.92
CA LEU A 13 -4.81 -26.91 -28.74
C LEU A 13 -4.12 -27.19 -27.40
N LEU A 14 -2.87 -27.64 -27.40
CA LEU A 14 -2.11 -27.98 -26.18
C LEU A 14 -1.17 -26.88 -25.68
N ILE A 15 -1.11 -25.71 -26.31
CA ILE A 15 -0.16 -24.64 -25.95
C ILE A 15 -0.78 -23.57 -25.02
N ASN A 16 -2.09 -23.55 -24.79
CA ASN A 16 -2.72 -22.52 -23.95
C ASN A 16 -2.97 -22.93 -22.50
N CYS A 17 -1.99 -23.56 -21.86
CA CYS A 17 -2.07 -23.81 -20.42
C CYS A 17 -0.76 -23.50 -19.69
N THR A 18 -0.19 -22.32 -19.88
CA THR A 18 0.82 -21.78 -18.95
C THR A 18 0.75 -20.27 -18.88
N SER A 19 -0.10 -19.75 -18.01
CA SER A 19 0.28 -18.72 -17.03
C SER A 19 -0.91 -18.45 -16.11
N LEU A 20 -1.27 -19.47 -15.31
CA LEU A 20 -1.67 -19.12 -13.96
C LEU A 20 -0.39 -18.57 -13.33
N ASN A 21 -0.19 -17.26 -13.48
CA ASN A 21 0.89 -16.54 -12.85
C ASN A 21 0.53 -16.53 -11.36
N ASN A 22 0.69 -17.68 -10.71
CA ASN A 22 0.91 -17.77 -9.29
C ASN A 22 2.27 -17.14 -9.03
N SER A 23 2.41 -15.84 -9.32
CA SER A 23 3.33 -15.05 -8.53
C SER A 23 2.80 -15.21 -7.13
N LYS A 24 3.46 -16.07 -6.33
CA LYS A 24 3.63 -15.73 -4.93
C LYS A 24 4.20 -14.32 -4.98
N ASN A 25 3.32 -13.32 -4.94
CA ASN A 25 3.76 -11.97 -4.62
C ASN A 25 4.31 -12.17 -3.22
N ASP A 26 5.64 -12.12 -3.11
CA ASP A 26 6.30 -12.17 -1.82
C ASP A 26 5.60 -11.11 -0.97
N GLU A 27 4.98 -11.59 0.11
CA GLU A 27 4.19 -10.75 1.00
C GLU A 27 5.08 -9.58 1.43
N ILE A 28 4.66 -8.35 1.15
CA ILE A 28 5.47 -7.17 1.51
C ILE A 28 5.57 -7.14 3.03
N ASP A 29 6.79 -7.23 3.56
CA ASP A 29 7.01 -6.98 4.97
C ASP A 29 6.92 -5.48 5.23
N LEU A 30 5.82 -5.06 5.86
CA LEU A 30 5.53 -3.64 6.06
C LEU A 30 6.49 -2.98 7.05
N LYS A 31 7.10 -3.76 7.95
CA LYS A 31 8.14 -3.25 8.84
C LYS A 31 9.39 -2.93 8.03
N GLU A 32 9.86 -3.87 7.21
CA GLU A 32 11.04 -3.65 6.35
C GLU A 32 10.83 -2.49 5.36
N LEU A 33 9.64 -2.41 4.75
CA LEU A 33 9.27 -1.29 3.89
C LEU A 33 9.37 0.05 4.64
N SER A 34 8.83 0.11 5.86
CA SER A 34 8.87 1.32 6.68
C SER A 34 10.30 1.73 7.04
N GLU A 35 11.17 0.78 7.40
CA GLU A 35 12.58 1.03 7.73
C GLU A 35 13.33 1.53 6.50
N LYS A 36 13.05 0.97 5.32
CA LYS A 36 13.65 1.41 4.05
C LYS A 36 13.23 2.84 3.69
N LEU A 37 11.94 3.16 3.81
CA LEU A 37 11.41 4.48 3.48
C LEU A 37 11.96 5.57 4.42
N PHE A 38 12.09 5.24 5.71
CA PHE A 38 12.45 6.23 6.73
C PHE A 38 13.85 6.06 7.31
N LYS A 39 14.75 5.34 6.62
CA LYS A 39 16.12 5.06 7.09
C LYS A 39 16.95 6.31 7.48
N GLU A 40 16.62 7.46 6.91
CA GLU A 40 17.33 8.73 7.13
C GLU A 40 16.70 9.57 8.25
N TYR A 41 15.60 9.11 8.85
CA TYR A 41 14.83 9.85 9.85
C TYR A 41 14.80 9.10 11.18
N SER A 42 14.77 9.86 12.28
CA SER A 42 14.47 9.30 13.59
C SER A 42 12.97 9.12 13.74
N PHE A 43 12.50 7.87 13.76
CA PHE A 43 11.10 7.52 13.93
C PHE A 43 10.88 6.59 15.13
N SER A 44 9.64 6.53 15.62
CA SER A 44 9.23 5.57 16.65
C SER A 44 7.98 4.83 16.22
N TYR A 45 7.93 3.52 16.46
CA TYR A 45 6.72 2.74 16.26
C TYR A 45 5.71 2.99 17.38
N GLU A 46 4.47 3.32 17.01
CA GLU A 46 3.32 3.30 17.92
C GLU A 46 2.65 1.93 17.93
N THR A 47 2.69 1.20 16.82
CA THR A 47 2.10 -0.13 16.70
C THR A 47 2.89 -0.99 15.74
N LEU A 48 3.16 -2.23 16.15
CA LEU A 48 3.70 -3.30 15.32
C LEU A 48 2.86 -4.55 15.56
N ARG A 49 2.04 -4.93 14.59
CA ARG A 49 1.19 -6.13 14.66
C ARG A 49 1.33 -6.93 13.39
N LYS A 50 1.68 -8.20 13.52
CA LYS A 50 1.76 -9.16 12.41
C LYS A 50 0.97 -10.41 12.79
N LYS A 51 -0.02 -10.76 11.97
CA LYS A 51 -0.83 -11.97 12.05
C LYS A 51 -0.85 -12.64 10.68
N SER A 52 -1.31 -13.88 10.61
CA SER A 52 -1.35 -14.67 9.36
C SER A 52 -2.20 -14.06 8.24
N SER A 53 -3.11 -13.13 8.54
CA SER A 53 -3.99 -12.49 7.56
C SER A 53 -3.93 -10.97 7.58
N THR A 54 -3.17 -10.36 8.50
CA THR A 54 -3.08 -8.90 8.62
C THR A 54 -1.70 -8.46 9.10
N GLN A 55 -1.25 -7.32 8.60
CA GLN A 55 -0.12 -6.58 9.17
C GLN A 55 -0.53 -5.13 9.40
N LEU A 56 -0.16 -4.57 10.54
CA LEU A 56 -0.34 -3.15 10.85
C LEU A 56 0.95 -2.62 11.47
N VAL A 57 1.57 -1.67 10.78
CA VAL A 57 2.73 -0.92 11.25
C VAL A 57 2.36 0.54 11.30
N VAL A 58 2.35 1.12 12.50
CA VAL A 58 2.13 2.56 12.69
C VAL A 58 3.38 3.14 13.28
N LEU A 59 3.93 4.16 12.63
CA LEU A 59 5.08 4.92 13.12
C LEU A 59 4.78 6.41 13.07
N LYS A 60 5.55 7.15 13.86
CA LYS A 60 5.52 8.60 13.88
C LYS A 60 6.90 9.21 13.77
N ILE A 61 6.96 10.40 13.18
CA ILE A 61 8.18 11.20 13.02
C ILE A 61 7.88 12.61 13.49
N SER A 62 8.74 13.18 14.34
CA SER A 62 8.58 14.57 14.80
C SER A 62 8.59 15.52 13.60
N LYS A 63 7.68 16.51 13.60
CA LYS A 63 7.64 17.58 12.59
C LYS A 63 8.89 18.44 12.57
N GLU A 64 9.63 18.50 13.69
CA GLU A 64 10.94 19.15 13.74
C GLU A 64 11.96 18.47 12.81
N ASN A 65 11.78 17.16 12.57
CA ASN A 65 12.70 16.32 11.79
C ASN A 65 12.11 15.87 10.45
N PHE A 66 10.86 16.23 10.14
CA PHE A 66 10.17 15.80 8.93
C PHE A 66 9.24 16.88 8.39
N SER A 67 9.58 17.39 7.21
CA SER A 67 8.88 18.49 6.55
C SER A 67 7.91 18.03 5.46
N ASN A 68 7.10 18.95 4.93
CA ASN A 68 6.31 18.71 3.72
C ASN A 68 7.18 18.31 2.50
N ASN A 69 8.41 18.81 2.42
CA ASN A 69 9.32 18.43 1.33
C ASN A 69 9.81 16.99 1.49
N ASP A 70 10.00 16.52 2.73
CA ASP A 70 10.33 15.12 3.02
C ASP A 70 9.16 14.20 2.68
N TYR A 71 7.93 14.62 3.00
CA TYR A 71 6.73 13.95 2.51
C TYR A 71 6.73 13.80 0.98
N GLU A 72 7.02 14.86 0.22
CA GLU A 72 7.06 14.76 -1.24
C GLU A 72 8.14 13.80 -1.75
N LYS A 73 9.26 13.62 -1.02
CA LYS A 73 10.25 12.57 -1.33
C LYS A 73 9.68 11.17 -1.09
N ILE A 74 9.03 10.96 0.05
CA ILE A 74 8.40 9.67 0.40
C ILE A 74 7.29 9.30 -0.59
N LYS A 75 6.43 10.27 -0.93
CA LYS A 75 5.40 10.11 -1.96
C LYS A 75 6.01 9.72 -3.31
N LYS A 76 7.08 10.39 -3.76
CA LYS A 76 7.79 9.99 -4.99
C LYS A 76 8.35 8.58 -4.91
N ALA A 77 8.91 8.18 -3.77
CA ALA A 77 9.42 6.82 -3.57
C ALA A 77 8.30 5.77 -3.64
N LEU A 78 7.15 6.02 -3.01
CA LEU A 78 5.96 5.17 -3.09
C LEU A 78 5.45 5.06 -4.54
N LEU A 79 5.29 6.18 -5.24
CA LEU A 79 4.85 6.20 -6.64
C LEU A 79 5.83 5.47 -7.57
N ALA A 80 7.15 5.64 -7.36
CA ALA A 80 8.18 4.93 -8.11
C ALA A 80 8.14 3.42 -7.86
N ASP A 81 7.80 3.02 -6.63
CA ASP A 81 7.47 1.64 -6.28
C ASP A 81 5.99 1.31 -6.61
N LYS A 82 5.34 1.96 -7.57
CA LYS A 82 3.99 1.59 -8.06
C LYS A 82 2.89 1.56 -6.99
N TRP A 83 3.03 2.31 -5.90
CA TRP A 83 1.91 2.60 -5.01
C TRP A 83 1.10 3.74 -5.61
N SER A 84 -0.18 3.51 -5.88
CA SER A 84 -1.11 4.51 -6.39
C SER A 84 -1.58 5.42 -5.26
N LEU A 85 -1.48 6.74 -5.43
CA LEU A 85 -2.17 7.71 -4.57
C LEU A 85 -3.66 7.68 -4.91
N ILE A 86 -4.50 7.23 -3.98
CA ILE A 86 -5.95 7.04 -4.20
C ILE A 86 -6.78 8.14 -3.55
N ASP A 87 -6.29 8.77 -2.48
CA ASP A 87 -6.93 9.93 -1.86
C ASP A 87 -5.90 10.90 -1.32
N SER A 88 -6.27 12.19 -1.36
CA SER A 88 -5.54 13.30 -0.78
C SER A 88 -6.56 14.32 -0.31
N TYR A 89 -6.83 14.34 0.99
CA TYR A 89 -7.82 15.22 1.59
C TYR A 89 -7.33 15.73 2.93
N ASN A 90 -7.36 17.05 3.10
CA ASN A 90 -7.15 17.69 4.40
C ASN A 90 -5.79 17.40 5.10
N ASN A 91 -4.71 17.09 4.38
CA ASN A 91 -3.41 16.62 4.94
C ASN A 91 -3.40 15.14 5.37
N TYR A 92 -4.38 14.38 4.91
CA TYR A 92 -4.41 12.93 4.93
C TYR A 92 -4.25 12.39 3.50
N TYR A 93 -3.38 11.41 3.33
CA TYR A 93 -3.02 10.85 2.03
C TYR A 93 -3.07 9.33 2.10
N SER A 94 -3.80 8.71 1.17
CA SER A 94 -3.93 7.25 1.11
C SER A 94 -3.35 6.70 -0.17
N PHE A 95 -2.51 5.70 -0.04
CA PHE A 95 -1.88 4.99 -1.14
C PHE A 95 -2.28 3.51 -1.12
N CYS A 96 -2.40 2.89 -2.30
CA CYS A 96 -2.61 1.46 -2.45
C CYS A 96 -1.56 0.85 -3.40
N LYS A 97 -1.08 -0.37 -3.12
CA LYS A 97 -0.19 -1.12 -4.03
C LYS A 97 -0.95 -2.16 -4.84
N THR A 98 -1.90 -2.80 -4.18
CA THR A 98 -2.85 -3.78 -4.72
C THR A 98 -4.16 -3.61 -3.94
N ASN A 99 -5.10 -4.53 -4.12
CA ASN A 99 -6.31 -4.60 -3.31
C ASN A 99 -6.05 -4.78 -1.81
N ASP A 100 -4.86 -5.23 -1.41
CA ASP A 100 -4.62 -5.79 -0.08
C ASP A 100 -3.67 -4.94 0.79
N TYR A 101 -3.01 -3.94 0.20
CA TYR A 101 -1.98 -3.14 0.86
C TYR A 101 -2.28 -1.65 0.75
N SER A 102 -2.24 -0.95 1.88
CA SER A 102 -2.33 0.52 1.94
C SER A 102 -1.20 1.16 2.74
N VAL A 103 -0.93 2.41 2.40
CA VAL A 103 -0.16 3.34 3.23
C VAL A 103 -0.98 4.60 3.41
N ASP A 104 -1.29 4.92 4.65
CA ASP A 104 -1.97 6.15 5.05
C ASP A 104 -0.99 7.08 5.74
N ILE A 105 -0.94 8.33 5.31
CA ILE A 105 -0.02 9.36 5.79
C ILE A 105 -0.82 10.54 6.29
N LEU A 106 -0.56 10.97 7.52
CA LEU A 106 -1.26 12.08 8.16
C LEU A 106 -0.25 13.13 8.65
N ASN A 107 -0.48 14.38 8.23
CA ASN A 107 0.10 15.57 8.85
C ASN A 107 -1.02 16.34 9.57
N PRO A 108 -1.27 16.06 10.85
CA PRO A 108 -2.38 16.66 11.56
C PRO A 108 -2.08 18.13 11.86
N ILE A 109 -2.88 19.05 11.33
CA ILE A 109 -2.80 20.49 11.61
C ILE A 109 -3.92 20.99 12.54
N TYR A 110 -4.89 20.11 12.82
CA TYR A 110 -6.04 20.37 13.69
C TYR A 110 -6.05 19.35 14.83
N SER A 111 -6.67 19.68 15.96
CA SER A 111 -6.81 18.75 17.10
C SER A 111 -7.68 17.52 16.79
N LYS A 112 -8.50 17.58 15.74
CA LYS A 112 -9.28 16.47 15.21
C LYS A 112 -9.12 16.43 13.71
N HIS A 113 -9.04 15.23 13.16
CA HIS A 113 -8.90 15.02 11.74
C HIS A 113 -9.96 14.07 11.24
N TYR A 114 -10.49 14.34 10.05
CA TYR A 114 -11.51 13.51 9.42
C TYR A 114 -11.03 13.05 8.05
N SER A 115 -11.38 11.81 7.68
CA SER A 115 -11.24 11.31 6.32
C SER A 115 -12.22 12.02 5.38
N ARG A 116 -12.10 11.80 4.07
CA ARG A 116 -13.06 12.34 3.09
C ARG A 116 -14.49 11.89 3.36
N ASP A 117 -14.66 10.67 3.88
CA ASP A 117 -15.96 10.07 4.18
C ASP A 117 -16.53 10.53 5.54
N GLY A 118 -15.78 11.36 6.27
CA GLY A 118 -16.21 11.92 7.56
C GLY A 118 -15.81 11.10 8.78
N ASP A 119 -15.04 10.03 8.62
CA ASP A 119 -14.54 9.22 9.73
C ASP A 119 -13.43 9.95 10.49
N GLU A 120 -13.50 9.96 11.83
CA GLU A 120 -12.46 10.55 12.66
C GLU A 120 -11.18 9.70 12.60
N VAL A 121 -10.08 10.33 12.19
CA VAL A 121 -8.74 9.72 12.18
C VAL A 121 -8.07 10.03 13.52
N ASN A 122 -7.91 9.00 14.35
CA ASN A 122 -7.31 9.13 15.67
C ASN A 122 -5.79 9.24 15.59
N PHE A 123 -5.21 10.20 16.32
CA PHE A 123 -3.77 10.37 16.50
C PHE A 123 -3.47 10.99 17.88
N THR A 124 -2.23 10.92 18.35
CA THR A 124 -1.89 11.24 19.75
C THR A 124 -1.44 12.68 19.99
N SER A 125 -0.86 13.34 18.98
CA SER A 125 -0.35 14.72 19.05
C SER A 125 -0.21 15.37 17.67
N ASN A 126 -0.34 16.70 17.61
CA ASN A 126 -0.09 17.52 16.42
C ASN A 126 1.39 17.73 16.11
N ASP A 127 2.31 17.26 16.97
CA ASP A 127 3.75 17.49 16.83
C ASP A 127 4.43 16.49 15.88
N TYR A 128 3.66 15.52 15.37
CA TYR A 128 4.18 14.40 14.59
C TYR A 128 3.48 14.27 13.25
N TRP A 129 4.20 13.71 12.28
CA TRP A 129 3.63 13.01 11.15
C TRP A 129 3.36 11.55 11.53
N TYR A 130 2.26 11.00 11.04
CA TYR A 130 1.88 9.60 11.26
C TYR A 130 1.83 8.85 9.94
N PHE A 131 2.30 7.61 9.98
CA PHE A 131 2.35 6.73 8.83
C PHE A 131 1.82 5.37 9.26
N ALA A 132 0.71 4.95 8.66
CA ALA A 132 0.09 3.65 8.90
C ALA A 132 0.25 2.80 7.64
N PHE A 133 0.98 1.70 7.76
CA PHE A 133 1.10 0.68 6.74
C PHE A 133 0.19 -0.46 7.11
N TYR A 134 -0.69 -0.85 6.19
CA TYR A 134 -1.67 -1.88 6.45
C TYR A 134 -1.70 -2.93 5.33
N TYR A 135 -1.80 -4.19 5.76
CA TYR A 135 -2.08 -5.33 4.90
C TYR A 135 -3.28 -6.09 5.45
N ASN A 136 -4.17 -6.47 4.55
CA ASN A 136 -5.25 -7.40 4.86
C ASN A 136 -5.44 -8.39 3.71
N LYS A 137 -5.31 -9.68 4.03
CA LYS A 137 -5.51 -10.77 3.06
C LYS A 137 -6.92 -10.80 2.45
N LEU A 138 -7.92 -10.24 3.13
CA LEU A 138 -9.29 -10.13 2.63
C LEU A 138 -9.52 -8.89 1.76
N GLY A 139 -8.49 -8.08 1.54
CA GLY A 139 -8.58 -6.80 0.86
C GLY A 139 -8.86 -5.63 1.80
N ILE A 140 -8.60 -4.44 1.28
CA ILE A 140 -8.88 -3.14 1.88
C ILE A 140 -9.92 -2.48 0.98
N ASN A 141 -11.09 -2.13 1.54
CA ASN A 141 -12.25 -1.68 0.74
C ASN A 141 -11.90 -0.55 -0.24
N THR A 142 -11.22 0.49 0.24
CA THR A 142 -10.81 1.63 -0.57
C THR A 142 -9.87 1.23 -1.71
N CYS A 143 -8.91 0.33 -1.46
CA CYS A 143 -8.03 -0.18 -2.52
C CYS A 143 -8.77 -1.08 -3.52
N MET A 144 -9.67 -1.95 -3.03
CA MET A 144 -10.48 -2.81 -3.89
C MET A 144 -11.39 -2.00 -4.82
N GLU A 145 -12.00 -0.92 -4.31
CA GLU A 145 -12.82 -0.02 -5.11
C GLU A 145 -12.00 0.72 -6.16
N TYR A 146 -10.80 1.19 -5.80
CA TYR A 146 -9.90 1.86 -6.73
C TYR A 146 -9.49 0.98 -7.92
N TYR A 147 -9.11 -0.28 -7.69
CA TYR A 147 -8.66 -1.19 -8.76
C TYR A 147 -9.79 -1.94 -9.48
N ARG A 148 -11.06 -1.75 -9.09
CA ARG A 148 -12.22 -2.27 -9.83
C ARG A 148 -12.58 -1.41 -11.04
N ASN A 149 -12.18 -0.14 -11.03
CA ASN A 149 -12.46 0.86 -12.07
C ASN A 149 -11.29 1.00 -13.04
#